data_AF-A0A833S991-F1
#
_entry.id   AF-A0A833S991-F1
#
_cell.length_a   1.000
_cell.length_b   1.000
_cell.length_c   1.000
_cell.angle_alpha   90.00
_cell.angle_beta   90.00
_cell.angle_gamma   90.00
#
_symmetry.space_group_name_H-M   'P 1'
#
loop_
_entity.id
_entity.type
_entity.pdbx_description
1 polymer ?
#
loop_
_entity_poly.entity_id
_entity_poly.type
_entity_poly.pdbx_seq_one_letter_code
_entity_poly.pdbx_strand_id
1 'polypeptide(L)'
;MFAGANESKRWLRDNRILLRAAKDLEERRSHYEPSLGPGIPDDVDHLFNLEENDFVPHFQRVSISGEDTSGVDTHIHAASCMNQKHLLRFIKKTLKNHADEIVTCSKNGETMTLREVFQSMNLTTYDLSVDMLDVHADRNTFHRFDKFNAKYNPIGESRLREVFLKTDNYLNGKFFASIIKEVASDLEESKYQNAELRLSIYGKSPEEWDKLAKWAIQSDVYSDNVRWLIQIPRLYDIFKLNKLMTNFQEILNNIFLPLFEVTNDGNSHPELHKFLQYVIGFDSVDDESKPENPLFDKDVCPPAEWDDIENPPYGYYQYYTYANMTVLNHFRA
;
A
#
# COMPACT_ATOMS: atom_id res chain seq x y z
N MET A 1 14.67 -4.84 -49.83
CA MET A 1 13.43 -4.03 -49.89
C MET A 1 12.51 -4.31 -48.67
N PHE A 2 13.07 -4.45 -47.45
CA PHE A 2 12.30 -4.85 -46.25
C PHE A 2 12.53 -3.98 -44.99
N ALA A 3 13.33 -2.92 -45.06
CA ALA A 3 13.61 -2.05 -43.90
C ALA A 3 12.46 -1.06 -43.58
N GLY A 4 11.65 -0.67 -44.57
CA GLY A 4 10.60 0.35 -44.38
C GLY A 4 9.32 -0.11 -43.68
N ALA A 5 9.09 -1.43 -43.54
CA ALA A 5 7.84 -1.96 -42.98
C ALA A 5 7.80 -1.90 -41.45
N ASN A 6 8.95 -2.01 -40.77
CA ASN A 6 9.02 -1.96 -39.30
C ASN A 6 8.96 -0.52 -38.76
N GLU A 7 9.56 0.45 -39.46
CA GLU A 7 9.45 1.87 -39.09
C GLU A 7 8.02 2.39 -39.29
N SER A 8 7.34 1.94 -40.35
CA SER A 8 5.95 2.30 -40.60
C SER A 8 4.99 1.75 -39.53
N LYS A 9 5.23 0.52 -39.03
CA LYS A 9 4.46 -0.07 -37.92
C LYS A 9 4.73 0.63 -36.58
N ARG A 10 5.97 1.04 -36.32
CA ARG A 10 6.35 1.80 -35.12
C ARG A 10 5.69 3.18 -35.12
N TRP A 11 5.75 3.90 -36.25
CA TRP A 11 5.11 5.20 -36.41
C TRP A 11 3.58 5.13 -36.24
N LEU A 12 2.93 4.10 -36.81
CA LEU A 12 1.48 3.90 -36.63
C LEU A 12 1.11 3.59 -35.17
N ARG A 13 1.98 2.90 -34.42
CA ARG A 13 1.79 2.60 -32.99
C ARG A 13 1.94 3.88 -32.15
N ASP A 14 3.00 4.64 -32.38
CA ASP A 14 3.32 5.87 -31.66
C ASP A 14 2.25 6.95 -31.90
N ASN A 15 1.74 7.07 -33.12
CA ASN A 15 0.70 8.05 -33.45
C ASN A 15 -0.68 7.68 -32.85
N ARG A 16 -0.97 6.38 -32.72
CA ARG A 16 -2.18 5.90 -32.03
C ARG A 16 -2.10 6.11 -30.51
N ILE A 17 -0.89 6.08 -29.94
CA ILE A 17 -0.61 6.38 -28.53
C ILE A 17 -0.81 7.88 -28.25
N LEU A 18 -0.28 8.76 -29.12
CA LEU A 18 -0.44 10.21 -29.00
C LEU A 18 -1.91 10.64 -29.06
N LEU A 19 -2.71 10.05 -29.96
CA LEU A 19 -4.15 10.33 -30.06
C LEU A 19 -4.92 9.87 -28.82
N ARG A 20 -4.49 8.78 -28.17
CA ARG A 20 -5.12 8.27 -26.94
C ARG A 20 -4.77 9.13 -25.73
N ALA A 21 -3.50 9.53 -25.61
CA ALA A 21 -3.04 10.44 -24.56
C ALA A 21 -3.69 11.83 -24.67
N ALA A 22 -3.90 12.33 -25.89
CA ALA A 22 -4.60 13.60 -26.12
C ALA A 22 -6.07 13.53 -25.70
N LYS A 23 -6.74 12.41 -25.98
CA LYS A 23 -8.15 12.19 -25.60
C LYS A 23 -8.34 12.07 -24.08
N ASP A 24 -7.43 11.37 -23.39
CA ASP A 24 -7.43 11.26 -21.93
C ASP A 24 -7.13 12.61 -21.23
N LEU A 25 -6.37 13.50 -21.88
CA LEU A 25 -6.12 14.86 -21.41
C LEU A 25 -7.33 15.80 -21.61
N GLU A 26 -8.11 15.57 -22.67
CA GLU A 26 -9.30 16.36 -23.01
C GLU A 26 -10.50 15.99 -22.11
N GLU A 27 -10.67 14.70 -21.80
CA GLU A 27 -11.68 14.22 -20.82
C GLU A 27 -11.38 14.69 -19.38
N ARG A 28 -10.12 14.95 -19.04
CA ARG A 28 -9.73 15.53 -17.74
C ARG A 28 -9.98 17.03 -17.62
N ARG A 29 -10.21 17.75 -18.73
CA ARG A 29 -10.47 19.20 -18.73
C ARG A 29 -11.95 19.59 -18.67
N SER A 30 -12.88 18.66 -18.92
CA SER A 30 -14.30 18.99 -19.10
C SER A 30 -15.21 18.85 -17.87
N HIS A 31 -14.67 18.53 -16.69
CA HIS A 31 -15.44 18.52 -15.44
C HIS A 31 -15.13 19.73 -14.55
N TYR A 32 -15.53 20.92 -15.01
CA TYR A 32 -15.72 22.09 -14.14
C TYR A 32 -16.72 23.06 -14.78
N GLU A 33 -17.98 23.00 -14.35
CA GLU A 33 -18.95 24.09 -14.52
C GLU A 33 -19.54 24.45 -13.14
N PRO A 34 -19.46 25.72 -12.70
CA PRO A 34 -20.07 26.18 -11.46
C PRO A 34 -21.48 26.72 -11.73
N SER A 35 -22.51 26.13 -11.13
CA SER A 35 -23.87 26.67 -11.15
C SER A 35 -24.11 27.57 -9.92
N LEU A 36 -24.33 28.86 -10.19
CA LEU A 36 -24.68 29.94 -9.25
C LEU A 36 -26.22 30.08 -9.15
N GLY A 37 -26.80 29.85 -7.95
CA GLY A 37 -28.05 30.38 -7.30
C GLY A 37 -29.38 30.62 -8.07
N PRO A 38 -30.53 31.00 -7.41
CA PRO A 38 -30.76 31.47 -6.02
C PRO A 38 -31.95 30.80 -5.23
N GLY A 39 -32.18 31.20 -3.96
CA GLY A 39 -33.21 30.73 -2.97
C GLY A 39 -34.69 30.95 -3.34
N ILE A 40 -35.75 30.58 -2.59
CA ILE A 40 -36.18 30.86 -1.18
C ILE A 40 -37.29 29.80 -0.72
N PRO A 41 -38.12 29.92 0.37
CA PRO A 41 -38.08 29.08 1.59
C PRO A 41 -39.41 28.34 2.03
N ASP A 42 -39.33 27.72 3.22
CA ASP A 42 -40.36 27.45 4.26
C ASP A 42 -41.26 26.18 4.29
N ASP A 43 -41.26 25.61 5.51
CA ASP A 43 -42.28 24.87 6.27
C ASP A 43 -42.74 23.45 5.85
N VAL A 44 -42.58 22.46 6.74
CA VAL A 44 -43.55 22.00 7.76
C VAL A 44 -43.04 20.68 8.40
N ASP A 45 -43.16 20.62 9.73
CA ASP A 45 -42.93 19.49 10.64
C ASP A 45 -43.32 18.09 10.12
N HIS A 46 -42.39 17.14 10.22
CA HIS A 46 -42.72 15.77 10.65
C HIS A 46 -41.66 15.26 11.63
N LEU A 47 -42.05 15.31 12.89
CA LEU A 47 -41.42 14.66 14.03
C LEU A 47 -41.35 13.13 13.76
N PHE A 48 -40.16 12.62 13.44
CA PHE A 48 -39.86 11.19 13.54
C PHE A 48 -38.86 11.02 14.68
N ASN A 49 -39.35 10.51 15.81
CA ASN A 49 -38.52 10.01 16.90
C ASN A 49 -37.66 8.87 16.36
N LEU A 50 -36.38 9.14 16.12
CA LEU A 50 -35.39 8.10 15.89
C LEU A 50 -35.02 7.51 17.25
N GLU A 51 -35.56 6.33 17.54
CA GLU A 51 -35.08 5.48 18.63
C GLU A 51 -33.61 5.13 18.36
N GLU A 52 -32.78 5.23 19.40
CA GLU A 52 -31.31 5.12 19.39
C GLU A 52 -30.76 3.72 19.07
N ASN A 53 -31.58 2.83 18.51
CA ASN A 53 -31.24 1.45 18.17
C ASN A 53 -31.91 1.06 16.85
N ASP A 54 -31.39 1.49 15.70
CA ASP A 54 -31.30 0.62 14.51
C ASP A 54 -30.64 1.31 13.30
N PHE A 55 -29.94 0.47 12.52
CA PHE A 55 -29.20 0.75 11.28
C PHE A 55 -27.73 1.17 11.40
N VAL A 56 -26.96 0.31 12.07
CA VAL A 56 -25.62 -0.05 11.56
C VAL A 56 -25.77 -1.40 10.86
N PRO A 57 -25.50 -1.51 9.54
CA PRO A 57 -25.25 -2.83 8.98
C PRO A 57 -24.00 -3.35 9.69
N HIS A 58 -24.18 -4.27 10.62
CA HIS A 58 -23.11 -5.17 11.00
C HIS A 58 -22.61 -5.74 9.68
N PHE A 59 -21.39 -5.40 9.27
CA PHE A 59 -20.63 -6.33 8.45
C PHE A 59 -20.55 -7.58 9.31
N GLN A 60 -21.46 -8.51 9.05
CA GLN A 60 -21.46 -9.81 9.64
C GLN A 60 -20.16 -10.46 9.18
N ARG A 61 -19.10 -10.32 9.99
CA ARG A 61 -18.00 -11.29 9.99
C ARG A 61 -18.70 -12.60 10.30
N VAL A 62 -18.94 -13.38 9.26
CA VAL A 62 -19.50 -14.72 9.43
C VAL A 62 -18.41 -15.52 10.11
N SER A 63 -18.48 -15.59 11.44
CA SER A 63 -17.76 -16.58 12.23
C SER A 63 -18.32 -17.94 11.82
N ILE A 64 -17.71 -18.58 10.84
CA ILE A 64 -17.96 -19.99 10.61
C ILE A 64 -17.24 -20.70 11.76
N SER A 65 -18.05 -21.30 12.63
CA SER A 65 -17.71 -22.03 13.86
C SER A 65 -17.45 -21.20 15.13
N GLY A 66 -17.93 -21.74 16.25
CA GLY A 66 -18.29 -21.03 17.49
C GLY A 66 -17.11 -20.52 18.32
N GLU A 67 -17.44 -19.98 19.49
CA GLU A 67 -16.55 -19.33 20.46
C GLU A 67 -15.29 -20.13 20.90
N ASP A 68 -15.05 -21.33 20.36
CA ASP A 68 -13.91 -22.20 20.65
C ASP A 68 -13.05 -22.58 19.42
N THR A 69 -13.31 -22.01 18.24
CA THR A 69 -12.50 -22.26 17.04
C THR A 69 -11.61 -21.08 16.71
N SER A 70 -10.30 -21.33 16.66
CA SER A 70 -9.33 -20.34 16.19
C SER A 70 -9.53 -20.01 14.72
N GLY A 71 -9.85 -18.76 14.42
CA GLY A 71 -9.88 -18.20 13.08
C GLY A 71 -8.55 -17.49 12.77
N VAL A 72 -8.15 -17.56 11.50
CA VAL A 72 -7.02 -16.79 10.96
C VAL A 72 -7.55 -15.93 9.83
N ASP A 73 -7.39 -14.62 9.91
CA ASP A 73 -7.61 -13.74 8.78
C ASP A 73 -6.35 -13.75 7.90
N THR A 74 -6.45 -14.43 6.76
CA THR A 74 -5.31 -14.71 5.88
C THR A 74 -5.06 -13.60 4.85
N HIS A 75 -5.94 -12.60 4.75
CA HIS A 75 -5.85 -11.57 3.70
C HIS A 75 -6.11 -10.14 4.18
N ILE A 76 -5.16 -9.57 4.94
CA ILE A 76 -5.21 -8.18 5.38
C ILE A 76 -3.91 -7.44 5.02
N HIS A 77 -4.04 -6.21 4.51
CA HIS A 77 -2.92 -5.27 4.43
C HIS A 77 -2.69 -4.58 5.77
N ALA A 78 -1.43 -4.48 6.23
CA ALA A 78 -1.12 -3.92 7.55
C ALA A 78 -1.62 -2.47 7.71
N ALA A 79 -1.55 -1.65 6.66
CA ALA A 79 -2.08 -0.27 6.65
C ALA A 79 -3.62 -0.19 6.80
N SER A 80 -4.30 -1.34 6.71
CA SER A 80 -5.75 -1.50 6.65
C SER A 80 -6.30 -2.40 7.75
N CYS A 81 -5.45 -2.84 8.69
CA CYS A 81 -5.83 -3.82 9.71
C CYS A 81 -6.76 -3.24 10.79
N MET A 82 -6.72 -1.92 10.97
CA MET A 82 -7.54 -1.19 11.94
C MET A 82 -8.89 -0.76 11.35
N ASN A 83 -9.87 -0.60 12.23
CA ASN A 83 -11.15 0.01 11.90
C ASN A 83 -11.00 1.54 11.70
N GLN A 84 -11.77 2.13 10.77
CA GLN A 84 -11.88 3.57 10.56
C GLN A 84 -12.10 4.40 11.84
N LYS A 85 -12.95 3.93 12.76
CA LYS A 85 -13.20 4.61 14.04
C LYS A 85 -11.97 4.58 14.95
N HIS A 86 -11.23 3.48 14.92
CA HIS A 86 -10.00 3.31 15.68
C HIS A 86 -8.90 4.24 15.16
N LEU A 87 -8.67 4.26 13.84
CA LEU A 87 -7.73 5.18 13.21
C LEU A 87 -8.07 6.64 13.50
N LEU A 88 -9.33 7.04 13.36
CA LEU A 88 -9.77 8.41 13.65
C LEU A 88 -9.47 8.80 15.10
N ARG A 89 -9.82 7.92 16.05
CA ARG A 89 -9.55 8.12 17.47
C ARG A 89 -8.05 8.25 17.73
N PHE A 90 -7.23 7.41 17.09
CA PHE A 90 -5.77 7.45 17.19
C PHE A 90 -5.21 8.77 16.67
N ILE A 91 -5.63 9.23 15.49
CA ILE A 91 -5.20 10.51 14.91
C ILE A 91 -5.58 11.67 15.83
N LYS A 92 -6.83 11.72 16.32
CA LYS A 92 -7.28 12.78 17.25
C LYS A 92 -6.48 12.78 18.56
N LYS A 93 -6.21 11.61 19.15
CA LYS A 93 -5.39 11.46 20.36
C LYS A 93 -3.95 11.92 20.11
N THR A 94 -3.37 11.55 18.97
CA THR A 94 -2.01 11.94 18.60
C THR A 94 -1.91 13.45 18.39
N LEU A 95 -2.87 14.06 17.70
CA LEU A 95 -2.89 15.52 17.50
C LEU A 95 -3.07 16.29 18.82
N LYS A 96 -3.73 15.70 19.83
CA LYS A 96 -3.84 16.32 21.17
C LYS A 96 -2.53 16.24 21.97
N ASN A 97 -1.82 15.12 21.87
CA ASN A 97 -0.68 14.82 22.75
C ASN A 97 0.70 15.11 22.11
N HIS A 98 0.77 15.11 20.78
CA HIS A 98 2.01 15.19 19.99
C HIS A 98 1.90 16.24 18.87
N ALA A 99 1.12 17.30 19.09
CA ALA A 99 0.86 18.35 18.09
C ALA A 99 2.15 19.00 17.56
N ASP A 100 3.12 19.21 18.44
CA ASP A 100 4.34 19.97 18.14
C ASP A 100 5.52 19.05 17.74
N GLU A 101 5.27 17.75 17.59
CA GLU A 101 6.26 16.78 17.09
C GLU A 101 6.50 17.00 15.60
N ILE A 102 7.76 17.01 15.16
CA ILE A 102 8.12 17.17 13.75
C ILE A 102 7.86 15.85 13.02
N VAL A 103 6.96 15.86 12.03
CA VAL A 103 6.46 14.63 11.38
C VAL A 103 6.83 14.49 9.92
N THR A 104 7.23 15.59 9.27
CA THR A 104 7.60 15.56 7.85
C THR A 104 8.65 16.62 7.55
N CYS A 105 9.43 16.37 6.51
CA CYS A 105 10.38 17.32 5.95
C CYS A 105 10.10 17.45 4.45
N SER A 106 9.89 18.67 3.98
CA SER A 106 9.76 18.98 2.57
C SER A 106 11.08 18.73 1.83
N LYS A 107 11.01 18.56 0.51
CA LYS A 107 12.19 18.43 -0.37
C LYS A 107 13.14 19.63 -0.28
N ASN A 108 12.64 20.78 0.17
CA ASN A 108 13.41 22.00 0.35
C ASN A 108 14.11 22.08 1.73
N GLY A 109 14.02 21.03 2.55
CA GLY A 109 14.59 20.98 3.90
C GLY A 109 13.74 21.61 5.00
N GLU A 110 12.54 22.10 4.65
CA GLU A 110 11.60 22.69 5.61
C GLU A 110 10.87 21.59 6.40
N THR A 111 11.06 21.59 7.71
CA THR A 111 10.41 20.65 8.63
C THR A 111 9.05 21.18 9.05
N MET A 112 8.05 20.29 9.14
CA MET A 112 6.72 20.64 9.64
C MET A 112 6.34 19.76 10.83
N THR A 113 5.77 20.40 11.84
CA THR A 113 5.11 19.75 12.98
C THR A 113 3.79 19.10 12.57
N LEU A 114 3.29 18.17 13.38
CA LEU A 114 1.99 17.56 13.16
C LEU A 114 0.89 18.63 13.03
N ARG A 115 0.91 19.63 13.91
CA ARG A 115 0.00 20.77 13.88
C ARG A 115 0.05 21.51 12.54
N GLU A 116 1.25 21.83 12.06
CA GLU A 116 1.44 22.55 10.79
C GLU A 116 0.98 21.71 9.60
N VAL A 117 1.17 20.38 9.63
CA VAL A 117 0.62 19.49 8.60
C VAL A 117 -0.90 19.61 8.54
N PHE A 118 -1.60 19.52 9.68
CA PHE A 118 -3.07 19.68 9.71
C PHE A 118 -3.52 21.09 9.28
N GLN A 119 -2.79 22.13 9.69
CA GLN A 119 -3.06 23.51 9.28
C GLN A 119 -2.87 23.71 7.77
N SER A 120 -1.84 23.12 7.17
CA SER A 120 -1.59 23.22 5.72
C SER A 120 -2.68 22.57 4.87
N MET A 121 -3.36 21.58 5.43
CA MET A 121 -4.51 20.92 4.83
C MET A 121 -5.84 21.65 5.11
N ASN A 122 -5.80 22.76 5.85
CA ASN A 122 -6.98 23.49 6.34
C ASN A 122 -7.96 22.60 7.12
N LEU A 123 -7.42 21.69 7.95
CA LEU A 123 -8.20 20.75 8.75
C LEU A 123 -8.08 21.07 10.22
N THR A 124 -9.20 21.10 10.93
CA THR A 124 -9.20 21.12 12.40
C THR A 124 -9.48 19.73 12.96
N THR A 125 -9.17 19.52 14.24
CA THR A 125 -9.52 18.31 14.99
C THR A 125 -11.01 18.00 14.99
N TYR A 126 -11.85 19.03 14.85
CA TYR A 126 -13.31 18.92 14.87
C TYR A 126 -13.86 18.48 13.50
N ASP A 127 -13.18 18.88 12.43
CA ASP A 127 -13.58 18.55 11.05
C ASP A 127 -13.23 17.10 10.66
N LEU A 128 -12.32 16.46 11.40
CA LEU A 128 -11.95 15.07 11.16
C LEU A 128 -13.13 14.14 11.49
N SER A 129 -13.77 13.65 10.43
CA SER A 129 -14.79 12.61 10.46
C SER A 129 -14.26 11.30 9.87
N VAL A 130 -15.01 10.23 10.09
CA VAL A 130 -14.76 8.93 9.46
C VAL A 130 -14.83 9.05 7.93
N ASP A 131 -15.81 9.80 7.43
CA ASP A 131 -16.06 9.96 5.99
C ASP A 131 -14.94 10.78 5.32
N MET A 132 -14.31 11.72 6.04
CA MET A 132 -13.15 12.46 5.54
C MET A 132 -11.87 11.62 5.44
N LEU A 133 -11.77 10.50 6.16
CA LEU A 133 -10.59 9.64 6.13
C LEU A 133 -10.56 8.70 4.90
N ASP A 134 -11.64 8.62 4.11
CA ASP A 134 -11.82 7.76 2.91
C ASP A 134 -11.34 6.30 3.06
N VAL A 135 -11.35 5.78 4.30
CA VAL A 135 -10.83 4.45 4.66
C VAL A 135 -11.81 3.30 4.37
N HIS A 136 -12.80 3.51 3.50
CA HIS A 136 -13.79 2.46 3.20
C HIS A 136 -13.19 1.33 2.37
N ALA A 137 -13.20 0.10 2.88
CA ALA A 137 -12.96 -1.09 2.06
C ALA A 137 -14.21 -1.43 1.21
N ASP A 138 -14.47 -0.70 0.12
CA ASP A 138 -15.48 -1.09 -0.88
C ASP A 138 -15.17 -2.46 -1.48
N ARG A 139 -16.21 -3.22 -1.84
CA ARG A 139 -16.15 -4.56 -2.46
C ARG A 139 -15.30 -4.60 -3.73
N ASN A 140 -15.14 -3.45 -4.41
CA ASN A 140 -14.31 -3.27 -5.60
C ASN A 140 -12.80 -3.07 -5.31
N THR A 141 -12.38 -3.04 -4.04
CA THR A 141 -10.97 -2.81 -3.63
C THR A 141 -10.13 -4.10 -3.69
N PHE A 142 -10.77 -5.26 -3.76
CA PHE A 142 -10.11 -6.58 -3.85
C PHE A 142 -9.34 -6.81 -5.17
N HIS A 143 -9.58 -5.98 -6.19
CA HIS A 143 -8.95 -6.15 -7.52
C HIS A 143 -8.06 -4.97 -7.94
N ARG A 144 -7.85 -3.98 -7.07
CA ARG A 144 -7.32 -2.66 -7.47
C ARG A 144 -6.27 -2.13 -6.47
N PHE A 145 -5.01 -2.54 -6.61
CA PHE A 145 -3.90 -2.00 -5.80
C PHE A 145 -3.62 -0.51 -6.08
N ASP A 146 -3.93 -0.03 -7.29
CA ASP A 146 -3.89 1.39 -7.67
C ASP A 146 -4.92 2.23 -6.90
N LYS A 147 -6.16 1.74 -6.76
CA LYS A 147 -7.18 2.34 -5.89
C LYS A 147 -6.84 2.14 -4.41
N PHE A 148 -6.20 1.05 -4.00
CA PHE A 148 -5.70 0.92 -2.61
C PHE A 148 -4.74 2.06 -2.26
N ASN A 149 -3.84 2.44 -3.17
CA ASN A 149 -2.96 3.58 -2.98
C ASN A 149 -3.67 4.94 -2.97
N ALA A 150 -4.74 5.07 -3.75
CA ALA A 150 -5.56 6.28 -3.82
C ALA A 150 -6.62 6.37 -2.70
N LYS A 151 -7.00 5.25 -2.07
CA LYS A 151 -8.08 5.13 -1.07
C LYS A 151 -7.58 5.20 0.37
N TYR A 152 -6.34 4.75 0.62
CA TYR A 152 -5.59 5.16 1.82
C TYR A 152 -4.88 6.49 1.63
N ASN A 153 -5.41 7.35 0.77
CA ASN A 153 -5.05 8.74 0.68
C ASN A 153 -6.11 9.52 1.46
N PRO A 154 -6.11 9.49 2.82
CA PRO A 154 -7.05 10.26 3.59
C PRO A 154 -6.89 11.71 3.12
N ILE A 155 -7.91 12.23 2.43
CA ILE A 155 -8.02 13.60 1.92
C ILE A 155 -7.35 13.85 0.55
N GLY A 156 -6.92 12.81 -0.17
CA GLY A 156 -6.28 13.01 -1.48
C GLY A 156 -4.85 13.58 -1.39
N GLU A 157 -4.32 13.74 -0.19
CA GLU A 157 -2.98 14.26 0.06
C GLU A 157 -2.09 13.24 0.79
N SER A 158 -1.04 12.79 0.09
CA SER A 158 -0.13 11.70 0.49
C SER A 158 0.52 11.82 1.87
N ARG A 159 0.42 12.99 2.53
CA ARG A 159 1.13 13.36 3.76
C ARG A 159 0.59 12.63 5.00
N LEU A 160 -0.73 12.57 5.22
CA LEU A 160 -1.28 11.89 6.39
C LEU A 160 -1.03 10.39 6.35
N ARG A 161 -1.15 9.78 5.16
CA ARG A 161 -0.77 8.38 4.94
C ARG A 161 0.71 8.16 5.25
N GLU A 162 1.58 9.05 4.77
CA GLU A 162 3.02 8.97 5.03
C GLU A 162 3.33 9.05 6.52
N VAL A 163 2.68 9.95 7.27
CA VAL A 163 2.92 10.13 8.71
C VAL A 163 2.40 8.95 9.53
N PHE A 164 1.18 8.49 9.27
CA PHE A 164 0.50 7.52 10.14
C PHE A 164 0.59 6.07 9.68
N LEU A 165 0.73 5.81 8.38
CA LEU A 165 0.50 4.49 7.77
C LEU A 165 1.69 3.94 6.98
N LYS A 166 2.85 4.58 7.05
CA LYS A 166 4.10 4.08 6.45
C LYS A 166 5.12 3.71 7.52
N THR A 167 5.90 2.67 7.21
CA THR A 167 7.03 2.18 8.01
C THR A 167 8.27 3.07 7.83
N ASP A 168 8.52 3.54 6.60
CA ASP A 168 9.60 4.46 6.25
C ASP A 168 9.04 5.89 6.07
N ASN A 169 9.28 6.76 7.06
CA ASN A 169 8.92 8.17 7.07
C ASN A 169 9.89 8.96 7.98
N TYR A 170 9.71 10.27 8.13
CA TYR A 170 10.59 11.12 8.95
C TYR A 170 10.72 10.65 10.41
N LEU A 171 9.67 10.04 10.97
CA LEU A 171 9.64 9.49 12.33
C LEU A 171 9.97 7.99 12.39
N ASN A 172 10.51 7.42 11.30
CA ASN A 172 10.78 5.99 11.17
C ASN A 172 9.57 5.12 11.54
N GLY A 173 8.37 5.50 11.09
CA GLY A 173 7.16 4.70 11.26
C GLY A 173 6.63 4.59 12.69
N LYS A 174 7.05 5.47 13.60
CA LYS A 174 6.64 5.49 15.02
C LYS A 174 5.12 5.39 15.23
N PHE A 175 4.33 6.21 14.52
CA PHE A 175 2.87 6.18 14.67
C PHE A 175 2.25 4.92 14.10
N PHE A 176 2.77 4.44 12.97
CA PHE A 176 2.28 3.21 12.37
C PHE A 176 2.54 2.01 13.29
N ALA A 177 3.73 1.93 13.90
CA ALA A 177 4.04 0.91 14.89
C ALA A 177 3.08 0.95 16.09
N SER A 178 2.80 2.14 16.63
CA SER A 178 1.84 2.30 17.74
C SER A 178 0.43 1.82 17.37
N ILE A 179 -0.02 2.09 16.15
CA ILE A 179 -1.29 1.57 15.63
C ILE A 179 -1.28 0.03 15.58
N ILE A 180 -0.22 -0.56 15.02
CA ILE A 180 -0.08 -2.02 14.93
C ILE A 180 -0.08 -2.65 16.33
N LYS A 181 0.54 -2.01 17.33
CA LYS A 181 0.50 -2.48 18.73
C LYS A 181 -0.90 -2.44 19.33
N GLU A 182 -1.66 -1.38 19.09
CA GLU A 182 -3.06 -1.31 19.55
C GLU A 182 -3.89 -2.44 18.90
N VAL A 183 -3.70 -2.70 17.60
CA VAL A 183 -4.38 -3.81 16.90
C VAL A 183 -3.92 -5.19 17.38
N ALA A 184 -2.62 -5.37 17.63
CA ALA A 184 -2.07 -6.62 18.15
C ALA A 184 -2.59 -6.93 19.56
N SER A 185 -2.68 -5.91 20.42
CA SER A 185 -3.27 -6.04 21.76
C SER A 185 -4.74 -6.50 21.69
N ASP A 186 -5.54 -5.92 20.79
CA ASP A 186 -6.94 -6.32 20.59
C ASP A 186 -7.06 -7.78 20.09
N LEU A 187 -6.12 -8.24 19.26
CA LEU A 187 -6.05 -9.63 18.78
C LEU A 187 -5.62 -10.60 19.88
N GLU A 188 -4.69 -10.22 20.75
CA GLU A 188 -4.22 -11.03 21.88
C GLU A 188 -5.30 -11.18 22.97
N GLU A 189 -6.09 -10.13 23.22
CA GLU A 189 -7.29 -10.22 24.07
C GLU A 189 -8.35 -11.16 23.47
N SER A 190 -8.41 -11.23 22.14
CA SER A 190 -9.30 -12.12 21.39
C SER A 190 -8.65 -13.48 21.15
N LYS A 191 -8.61 -14.35 22.18
CA LYS A 191 -7.94 -15.68 22.21
C LYS A 191 -7.97 -16.52 20.91
N TYR A 192 -9.04 -16.44 20.13
CA TYR A 192 -9.26 -17.25 18.93
C TYR A 192 -9.07 -16.50 17.61
N GLN A 193 -8.53 -15.27 17.62
CA GLN A 193 -8.30 -14.49 16.41
C GLN A 193 -6.80 -14.37 16.13
N ASN A 194 -6.43 -14.67 14.89
CA ASN A 194 -5.08 -14.51 14.37
C ASN A 194 -5.14 -13.77 13.04
N ALA A 195 -4.04 -13.14 12.65
CA ALA A 195 -3.97 -12.36 11.42
C ALA A 195 -2.65 -12.56 10.66
N GLU A 196 -2.75 -12.64 9.35
CA GLU A 196 -1.62 -12.62 8.43
C GLU A 196 -1.58 -11.25 7.73
N LEU A 197 -0.81 -10.33 8.30
CA LEU A 197 -0.73 -8.95 7.85
C LEU A 197 0.32 -8.78 6.75
N ARG A 198 0.01 -7.95 5.74
CA ARG A 198 0.94 -7.67 4.63
C ARG A 198 1.67 -6.34 4.78
N LEU A 199 3.00 -6.41 4.67
CA LEU A 199 3.90 -5.25 4.60
C LEU A 199 4.52 -5.18 3.20
N SER A 200 4.65 -3.96 2.66
CA SER A 200 5.20 -3.76 1.32
C SER A 200 6.71 -3.71 1.30
N ILE A 201 7.29 -4.40 0.33
CA ILE A 201 8.62 -4.11 -0.22
C ILE A 201 8.46 -3.86 -1.70
N TYR A 202 8.91 -2.70 -2.16
CA TYR A 202 8.77 -2.24 -3.54
C TYR A 202 9.92 -2.70 -4.44
N GLY A 203 11.08 -3.05 -3.87
CA GLY A 203 12.26 -3.43 -4.64
C GLY A 203 12.94 -2.23 -5.32
N LYS A 204 12.81 -1.04 -4.73
CA LYS A 204 13.41 0.20 -5.26
C LYS A 204 14.88 0.35 -4.91
N SER A 205 15.28 -0.13 -3.74
CA SER A 205 16.67 -0.16 -3.30
C SER A 205 16.89 -1.34 -2.36
N PRO A 206 18.14 -1.84 -2.25
CA PRO A 206 18.44 -3.01 -1.43
C PRO A 206 18.27 -2.74 0.08
N GLU A 207 18.38 -1.49 0.52
CA GLU A 207 18.25 -1.09 1.92
C GLU A 207 16.80 -1.15 2.44
N GLU A 208 15.82 -1.41 1.57
CA GLU A 208 14.41 -1.46 1.95
C GLU A 208 14.11 -2.55 2.99
N TRP A 209 14.75 -3.71 2.86
CA TRP A 209 14.66 -4.80 3.84
C TRP A 209 15.20 -4.40 5.20
N ASP A 210 16.38 -3.78 5.24
CA ASP A 210 17.00 -3.36 6.50
C ASP A 210 16.20 -2.29 7.20
N LYS A 211 15.65 -1.33 6.45
CA LYS A 211 14.75 -0.31 7.01
C LYS A 211 13.50 -0.94 7.60
N LEU A 212 12.86 -1.87 6.88
CA LEU A 212 11.65 -2.54 7.35
C LEU A 212 11.93 -3.38 8.60
N ALA A 213 13.00 -4.17 8.59
CA ALA A 213 13.39 -5.00 9.71
C ALA A 213 13.77 -4.16 10.93
N LYS A 214 14.52 -3.08 10.73
CA LYS A 214 14.84 -2.12 11.79
C LYS A 214 13.58 -1.52 12.39
N TRP A 215 12.63 -1.08 11.57
CA TRP A 215 11.34 -0.58 12.04
C TRP A 215 10.62 -1.64 12.89
N ALA A 216 10.54 -2.89 12.42
CA ALA A 216 9.82 -3.95 13.10
C ALA A 216 10.44 -4.31 14.46
N ILE A 217 11.77 -4.48 14.51
CA ILE A 217 12.51 -4.89 15.70
C ILE A 217 12.62 -3.74 16.72
N GLN A 218 12.99 -2.53 16.28
CA GLN A 218 13.14 -1.39 17.19
C GLN A 218 11.81 -0.92 17.75
N SER A 219 10.75 -1.02 16.95
CA SER A 219 9.42 -0.65 17.41
C SER A 219 8.74 -1.78 18.16
N ASP A 220 9.27 -2.99 18.21
CA ASP A 220 8.71 -4.15 18.93
C ASP A 220 7.23 -4.41 18.54
N VAL A 221 6.97 -4.55 17.24
CA VAL A 221 5.63 -4.84 16.68
C VAL A 221 5.32 -6.35 16.61
N TYR A 222 5.89 -7.10 17.54
CA TYR A 222 5.70 -8.54 17.67
C TYR A 222 4.35 -8.86 18.32
N SER A 223 3.75 -9.98 17.90
CA SER A 223 2.59 -10.59 18.55
C SER A 223 2.54 -12.08 18.24
N ASP A 224 2.09 -12.89 19.21
CA ASP A 224 1.90 -14.33 19.01
C ASP A 224 0.79 -14.60 17.96
N ASN A 225 -0.20 -13.72 17.87
CA ASN A 225 -1.37 -13.84 17.00
C ASN A 225 -1.16 -13.28 15.58
N VAL A 226 -0.01 -12.66 15.31
CA VAL A 226 0.27 -11.98 14.03
C VAL A 226 1.47 -12.59 13.32
N ARG A 227 1.31 -12.85 12.01
CA ARG A 227 2.41 -13.20 11.10
C ARG A 227 2.44 -12.25 9.90
N TRP A 228 3.61 -12.11 9.31
CA TRP A 228 3.85 -11.14 8.24
C TRP A 228 3.99 -11.82 6.88
N LEU A 229 3.27 -11.32 5.89
CA LEU A 229 3.57 -11.56 4.48
C LEU A 229 4.20 -10.30 3.87
N ILE A 230 5.15 -10.52 2.97
CA ILE A 230 5.79 -9.43 2.24
C ILE A 230 5.14 -9.30 0.89
N GLN A 231 4.39 -8.21 0.72
CA GLN A 231 3.75 -7.90 -0.56
C GLN A 231 4.72 -7.14 -1.47
N ILE A 232 4.83 -7.58 -2.71
CA ILE A 232 5.68 -7.03 -3.77
C ILE A 232 4.78 -6.43 -4.85
N PRO A 233 4.63 -5.09 -4.88
CA PRO A 233 3.86 -4.42 -5.92
C PRO A 233 4.54 -4.50 -7.29
N ARG A 234 3.80 -4.89 -8.34
CA ARG A 234 4.33 -5.01 -9.72
C ARG A 234 4.37 -3.65 -10.43
N LEU A 235 5.27 -2.77 -10.00
CA LEU A 235 5.35 -1.36 -10.42
C LEU A 235 6.62 -1.02 -11.22
N TYR A 236 7.20 -1.98 -11.94
CA TYR A 236 8.44 -1.77 -12.70
C TYR A 236 8.31 -0.63 -13.72
N ASP A 237 7.20 -0.54 -14.44
CA ASP A 237 6.89 0.52 -15.40
C ASP A 237 7.04 1.92 -14.78
N ILE A 238 6.50 2.12 -13.57
CA ILE A 238 6.61 3.38 -12.82
C ILE A 238 8.08 3.67 -12.47
N PHE A 239 8.83 2.66 -12.03
CA PHE A 239 10.23 2.84 -11.64
C PHE A 239 11.12 3.14 -12.85
N LYS A 240 10.86 2.48 -13.97
CA LYS A 240 11.53 2.70 -15.25
C LYS A 240 11.25 4.09 -15.81
N LEU A 241 9.98 4.53 -15.80
CA LEU A 241 9.59 5.89 -16.24
C LEU A 241 10.24 6.99 -15.40
N ASN A 242 10.38 6.76 -14.08
CA ASN A 242 11.05 7.68 -13.17
C ASN A 242 12.59 7.55 -13.18
N LYS A 243 13.15 6.70 -14.05
CA LYS A 243 14.61 6.44 -14.15
C LYS A 243 15.24 5.98 -12.84
N LEU A 244 14.47 5.27 -12.00
CA LEU A 244 14.97 4.69 -10.76
C LEU A 244 15.72 3.39 -11.01
N MET A 245 15.36 2.65 -12.07
CA MET A 245 15.99 1.37 -12.44
C MET A 245 16.13 1.25 -13.96
N THR A 246 17.14 0.49 -14.41
CA THR A 246 17.42 0.31 -15.83
C THR A 246 16.85 -0.98 -16.40
N ASN A 247 16.77 -2.05 -15.62
CA ASN A 247 16.22 -3.33 -16.07
C ASN A 247 15.48 -4.06 -14.94
N PHE A 248 14.78 -5.15 -15.27
CA PHE A 248 14.02 -5.90 -14.28
C PHE A 248 14.90 -6.65 -13.26
N GLN A 249 16.14 -7.00 -13.64
CA GLN A 249 17.09 -7.66 -12.74
C GLN A 249 17.40 -6.82 -11.50
N GLU A 250 17.41 -5.49 -11.61
CA GLU A 250 17.61 -4.60 -10.46
C GLU A 250 16.52 -4.80 -9.39
N ILE A 251 15.25 -4.96 -9.78
CA ILE A 251 14.15 -5.26 -8.84
C ILE A 251 14.41 -6.58 -8.13
N LEU A 252 14.74 -7.63 -8.90
CA LEU A 252 15.00 -8.95 -8.33
C LEU A 252 16.19 -8.91 -7.37
N ASN A 253 17.25 -8.17 -7.70
CA ASN A 253 18.39 -7.98 -6.83
C ASN A 253 17.98 -7.28 -5.53
N ASN A 254 17.25 -6.17 -5.61
CA ASN A 254 16.80 -5.42 -4.44
C ASN A 254 15.91 -6.24 -3.51
N ILE A 255 15.12 -7.17 -4.06
CA ILE A 255 14.22 -8.04 -3.28
C ILE A 255 14.95 -9.25 -2.71
N PHE A 256 15.75 -9.96 -3.50
CA PHE A 256 16.27 -11.28 -3.12
C PHE A 256 17.71 -11.27 -2.64
N LEU A 257 18.57 -10.35 -3.11
CA LEU A 257 19.98 -10.34 -2.73
C LEU A 257 20.16 -10.14 -1.21
N PRO A 258 19.50 -9.17 -0.54
CA PRO A 258 19.61 -9.03 0.92
C PRO A 258 19.15 -10.29 1.68
N LEU A 259 18.20 -11.03 1.11
CA LEU A 259 17.71 -12.28 1.70
C LEU A 259 18.72 -13.43 1.57
N PHE A 260 19.48 -13.48 0.48
CA PHE A 260 20.57 -14.43 0.32
C PHE A 260 21.75 -14.09 1.22
N GLU A 261 22.11 -12.81 1.32
CA GLU A 261 23.20 -12.31 2.17
C GLU A 261 22.95 -12.65 3.66
N VAL A 262 21.76 -12.34 4.17
CA VAL A 262 21.36 -12.65 5.56
C VAL A 262 21.20 -14.15 5.82
N THR A 263 20.88 -14.94 4.79
CA THR A 263 20.82 -16.41 4.92
C THR A 263 22.23 -17.00 5.00
N ASN A 264 23.18 -16.47 4.24
CA ASN A 264 24.57 -16.92 4.25
C ASN A 264 25.31 -16.53 5.54
N ASP A 265 25.12 -15.32 6.03
CA ASP A 265 25.64 -14.86 7.32
C ASP A 265 24.58 -14.01 8.05
N GLY A 266 24.00 -14.55 9.13
CA GLY A 266 23.00 -13.83 9.93
C GLY A 266 23.51 -12.54 10.58
N ASN A 267 24.84 -12.34 10.68
CA ASN A 267 25.41 -11.10 11.22
C ASN A 267 25.51 -9.97 10.20
N SER A 268 25.35 -10.27 8.90
CA SER A 268 25.35 -9.24 7.85
C SER A 268 24.17 -8.27 8.01
N HIS A 269 22.98 -8.80 8.32
CA HIS A 269 21.75 -8.06 8.57
C HIS A 269 21.05 -8.58 9.84
N PRO A 270 21.51 -8.23 11.05
CA PRO A 270 21.06 -8.88 12.29
C PRO A 270 19.59 -8.60 12.63
N GLU A 271 19.08 -7.38 12.38
CA GLU A 271 17.65 -7.08 12.54
C GLU A 271 16.81 -7.83 11.50
N LEU A 272 17.28 -7.93 10.25
CA LEU A 272 16.59 -8.66 9.19
C LEU A 272 16.50 -10.16 9.52
N HIS A 273 17.59 -10.75 10.00
CA HIS A 273 17.63 -12.14 10.40
C HIS A 273 16.57 -12.46 11.45
N LYS A 274 16.40 -11.58 12.45
CA LYS A 274 15.36 -11.72 13.48
C LYS A 274 13.97 -11.51 12.92
N PHE A 275 13.77 -10.47 12.10
CA PHE A 275 12.47 -10.15 11.52
C PHE A 275 11.94 -11.29 10.64
N LEU A 276 12.82 -11.92 9.86
CA LEU A 276 12.47 -13.03 8.97
C LEU A 276 11.94 -14.28 9.70
N GLN A 277 12.15 -14.43 11.01
CA GLN A 277 11.54 -15.51 11.80
C GLN A 277 10.01 -15.39 11.89
N TYR A 278 9.48 -14.19 11.65
CA TYR A 278 8.03 -13.89 11.70
C TYR A 278 7.41 -13.70 10.31
N VAL A 279 8.22 -13.71 9.26
CA VAL A 279 7.78 -13.61 7.87
C VAL A 279 7.47 -15.01 7.35
N ILE A 280 6.25 -15.20 6.85
CA ILE A 280 5.74 -16.52 6.44
C ILE A 280 5.57 -16.68 4.93
N GLY A 281 5.65 -15.60 4.16
CA GLY A 281 5.50 -15.70 2.71
C GLY A 281 5.61 -14.38 1.96
N PHE A 282 5.54 -14.52 0.63
CA PHE A 282 5.48 -13.41 -0.31
C PHE A 282 4.10 -13.34 -0.96
N ASP A 283 3.67 -12.13 -1.26
CA ASP A 283 2.44 -11.85 -2.00
C ASP A 283 2.75 -10.91 -3.15
N SER A 284 2.20 -11.14 -4.34
CA SER A 284 2.44 -10.29 -5.52
C SER A 284 1.18 -9.51 -5.84
N VAL A 285 1.27 -8.18 -5.85
CA VAL A 285 0.08 -7.31 -5.92
C VAL A 285 0.16 -6.30 -7.06
N ASP A 286 -0.92 -6.14 -7.83
CA ASP A 286 -1.19 -5.00 -8.71
C ASP A 286 -2.70 -4.99 -9.06
N ASP A 287 -3.14 -4.06 -9.89
CA ASP A 287 -4.45 -4.06 -10.53
C ASP A 287 -4.55 -5.19 -11.58
N GLU A 288 -5.15 -6.31 -11.18
CA GLU A 288 -5.37 -7.49 -12.04
C GLU A 288 -6.38 -7.25 -13.17
N SER A 289 -7.05 -6.09 -13.21
CA SER A 289 -7.96 -5.74 -14.31
C SER A 289 -7.24 -5.09 -15.49
N LYS A 290 -5.97 -4.69 -15.33
CA LYS A 290 -5.17 -4.12 -16.42
C LYS A 290 -4.92 -5.20 -17.48
N PRO A 291 -5.23 -4.93 -18.76
CA PRO A 291 -4.91 -5.87 -19.81
C PRO A 291 -3.38 -5.95 -19.97
N GLU A 292 -2.85 -7.15 -19.90
CA GLU A 292 -1.43 -7.44 -20.15
C GLU A 292 -1.28 -8.45 -21.30
N ASN A 293 -0.08 -8.53 -21.86
CA ASN A 293 0.24 -9.55 -22.85
C ASN A 293 0.61 -10.85 -22.13
N PRO A 294 -0.21 -11.92 -22.18
CA PRO A 294 0.05 -13.14 -21.40
C PRO A 294 1.20 -13.99 -21.97
N LEU A 295 1.79 -13.59 -23.09
CA LEU A 295 2.85 -14.36 -23.76
C LEU A 295 4.13 -14.34 -22.92
N PHE A 296 4.31 -15.41 -22.12
CA PHE A 296 5.56 -15.78 -21.49
C PHE A 296 6.02 -17.12 -22.08
N ASP A 297 6.82 -17.05 -23.14
CA ASP A 297 7.40 -18.21 -23.82
C ASP A 297 8.93 -18.24 -23.68
N LYS A 298 9.55 -19.24 -24.32
CA LYS A 298 11.00 -19.46 -24.29
C LYS A 298 11.82 -18.33 -24.94
N ASP A 299 11.19 -17.49 -25.75
CA ASP A 299 11.86 -16.46 -26.54
C ASP A 299 11.81 -15.10 -25.80
N VAL A 300 11.19 -15.05 -24.62
CA VAL A 300 11.18 -13.87 -23.75
C VAL A 300 12.57 -13.61 -23.16
N CYS A 301 12.99 -12.34 -23.17
CA CYS A 301 14.30 -11.96 -22.68
C CYS A 301 14.48 -12.17 -21.16
N PRO A 302 15.70 -12.49 -20.71
CA PRO A 302 16.00 -12.62 -19.28
C PRO A 302 15.92 -11.26 -18.55
N PRO A 303 15.83 -11.24 -17.21
CA PRO A 303 15.58 -10.02 -16.43
C PRO A 303 16.62 -8.93 -16.63
N ALA A 304 17.87 -9.34 -16.88
CA ALA A 304 18.99 -8.43 -17.11
C ALA A 304 18.88 -7.69 -18.46
N GLU A 305 18.14 -8.26 -19.41
CA GLU A 305 17.91 -7.72 -20.75
C GLU A 305 16.50 -7.11 -20.89
N TRP A 306 15.64 -7.25 -19.87
CA TRP A 306 14.34 -6.58 -19.87
C TRP A 306 14.51 -5.10 -19.57
N ASP A 307 14.57 -4.28 -20.61
CA ASP A 307 14.72 -2.83 -20.52
C ASP A 307 13.55 -2.04 -21.12
N ASP A 308 12.43 -2.70 -21.44
CA ASP A 308 11.21 -2.07 -21.94
C ASP A 308 10.62 -1.09 -20.91
N ILE A 309 9.85 -0.13 -21.39
CA ILE A 309 9.05 0.80 -20.59
C ILE A 309 7.77 0.09 -20.11
N GLU A 310 7.26 -0.87 -20.87
CA GLU A 310 6.10 -1.68 -20.46
C GLU A 310 6.46 -2.61 -19.29
N ASN A 311 5.48 -2.84 -18.41
CA ASN A 311 5.61 -3.74 -17.27
C ASN A 311 5.75 -5.19 -17.78
N PRO A 312 6.66 -6.02 -17.22
CA PRO A 312 6.65 -7.45 -17.51
C PRO A 312 5.30 -8.08 -17.21
N PRO A 313 4.88 -9.11 -17.95
CA PRO A 313 3.60 -9.76 -17.73
C PRO A 313 3.59 -10.51 -16.38
N TYR A 314 2.41 -10.76 -15.83
CA TYR A 314 2.23 -11.47 -14.55
C TYR A 314 3.05 -12.76 -14.47
N GLY A 315 2.98 -13.60 -15.52
CA GLY A 315 3.70 -14.87 -15.58
C GLY A 315 5.21 -14.71 -15.42
N TYR A 316 5.77 -13.61 -15.92
CA TYR A 316 7.19 -13.28 -15.79
C TYR A 316 7.55 -12.96 -14.33
N TYR A 317 6.78 -12.09 -13.67
CA TYR A 317 6.94 -11.78 -12.25
C TYR A 317 6.86 -13.05 -11.40
N GLN A 318 5.84 -13.89 -11.63
CA GLN A 318 5.67 -15.10 -10.83
C GLN A 318 6.81 -16.09 -11.05
N TYR A 319 7.26 -16.30 -12.29
CA TYR A 319 8.34 -17.23 -12.59
C TYR A 319 9.63 -16.85 -11.87
N TYR A 320 10.10 -15.61 -12.00
CA TYR A 320 11.36 -15.18 -11.39
C TYR A 320 11.25 -15.05 -9.86
N THR A 321 10.08 -14.65 -9.34
CA THR A 321 9.83 -14.65 -7.89
C THR A 321 9.88 -16.08 -7.33
N TYR A 322 9.19 -17.01 -7.98
CA TYR A 322 9.17 -18.43 -7.61
C TYR A 322 10.55 -19.07 -7.68
N ALA A 323 11.31 -18.83 -8.77
CA ALA A 323 12.63 -19.41 -8.95
C ALA A 323 13.60 -18.96 -7.84
N ASN A 324 13.67 -17.65 -7.55
CA ASN A 324 14.51 -17.12 -6.49
C ASN A 324 14.06 -17.62 -5.11
N MET A 325 12.76 -17.58 -4.82
CA MET A 325 12.20 -18.06 -3.56
C MET A 325 12.48 -19.56 -3.34
N THR A 326 12.38 -20.39 -4.37
CA THR A 326 12.64 -21.83 -4.27
C THR A 326 14.10 -22.10 -3.91
N VAL A 327 15.04 -21.43 -4.57
CA VAL A 327 16.47 -21.56 -4.28
C VAL A 327 16.79 -21.03 -2.88
N LEU A 328 16.23 -19.87 -2.51
CA LEU A 328 16.40 -19.29 -1.18
C LEU A 328 15.88 -20.20 -0.07
N ASN A 329 14.68 -20.77 -0.25
CA ASN A 329 14.09 -21.69 0.73
C ASN A 329 14.89 -22.99 0.85
N HIS A 330 15.42 -23.50 -0.26
CA HIS A 330 16.32 -24.66 -0.22
C HIS A 330 17.63 -24.36 0.50
N PHE A 331 18.15 -23.13 0.39
CA PHE A 331 19.36 -22.72 1.10
C PHE A 331 19.12 -22.52 2.61
N ARG A 332 17.89 -22.22 3.03
CA ARG A 332 17.49 -22.07 4.44
C ARG A 332 17.17 -23.38 5.15
N ALA A 333 16.90 -24.45 4.38
CA ALA A 333 16.57 -25.78 4.89
C ALA A 333 17.84 -26.55 5.28
#